data_AF-A0AAE7CC37-F1
#
_entry.id   AF-A0AAE7CC37-F1
#
_cell.length_a   1.000
_cell.length_b   1.000
_cell.length_c   1.000
_cell.angle_alpha   90.00
_cell.angle_beta   90.00
_cell.angle_gamma   90.00
#
_symmetry.space_group_name_H-M   'P 1'
#
loop_
_entity.id
_entity.type
_entity.pdbx_description
1 polymer ?
#
loop_
_entity_poly.entity_id
_entity_poly.type
_entity_poly.pdbx_seq_one_letter_code
_entity_poly.pdbx_strand_id
1 'polypeptide(L)'
;MLVLGAVIGIRSLVRGKLYGGHLLLLLAICIPIAFASSESSPTPFVAAFAFLPALAVDREPMDVRLLILAAVHSLKGIVLLTAFYGASGAIIGACRLDKCSLWGQQLGELGSGNALGVAIAVLVFPIVLIAKRNAWAIIAVVCSGLLVDLCSSRSALIIWIFAAVAALLIRTTERMRTRVRIRLVSAVTSVTALIVAGVAVAPWSPDAFTDRGVLWIRAQEIILENPLLGVGSTFWVRQPPTTALLANYSTHNLALEVVLSTGLLGALALIGAVVLCARRATPDAKIVGLGFAVVWLAGGITEVTSAPGRLYLIPALLPLVLMMLNARGETSPDPVSPELTEQTIRSPQIPSPSSPAVPGSQRARMR
;
A
#
# COMPACT_ATOMS: atom_id res chain seq x y z
N MET A 1 4.08 15.49 -8.37
CA MET A 1 3.35 14.21 -8.49
C MET A 1 2.54 14.15 -9.76
N LEU A 2 1.60 15.07 -10.01
CA LEU A 2 0.86 15.16 -11.27
C LEU A 2 1.77 15.21 -12.49
N VAL A 3 2.81 16.06 -12.51
CA VAL A 3 3.74 16.14 -13.65
C VAL A 3 4.55 14.86 -13.85
N LEU A 4 5.03 14.22 -12.77
CA LEU A 4 5.82 12.99 -12.88
C LEU A 4 4.94 11.77 -13.23
N GLY A 5 3.75 11.66 -12.63
CA GLY A 5 2.73 10.65 -12.96
C GLY A 5 2.15 10.86 -14.36
N ALA A 6 2.00 12.10 -14.81
CA ALA A 6 1.61 12.44 -16.18
C ALA A 6 2.72 12.15 -17.17
N VAL A 7 3.99 12.46 -16.87
CA VAL A 7 5.11 12.13 -17.75
C VAL A 7 5.31 10.62 -17.84
N ILE A 8 5.27 9.90 -16.72
CA ILE A 8 5.37 8.45 -16.71
C ILE A 8 4.14 7.83 -17.39
N GLY A 9 2.92 8.35 -17.12
CA GLY A 9 1.68 7.93 -17.77
C GLY A 9 1.69 8.17 -19.29
N ILE A 10 1.89 9.40 -19.75
CA ILE A 10 1.96 9.73 -21.18
C ILE A 10 3.01 8.89 -21.90
N ARG A 11 4.22 8.76 -21.33
CA ARG A 11 5.28 7.93 -21.92
C ARG A 11 4.91 6.45 -22.02
N SER A 12 4.01 6.00 -21.16
CA SER A 12 3.53 4.64 -21.04
C SER A 12 2.38 4.37 -22.01
N LEU A 13 1.42 5.29 -22.12
CA LEU A 13 0.36 5.33 -23.15
C LEU A 13 0.97 5.32 -24.55
N VAL A 14 1.96 6.18 -24.81
CA VAL A 14 2.68 6.26 -26.10
C VAL A 14 3.41 4.96 -26.45
N ARG A 15 3.81 4.17 -25.43
CA ARG A 15 4.50 2.89 -25.62
C ARG A 15 3.56 1.68 -25.65
N GLY A 16 2.25 1.88 -25.53
CA GLY A 16 1.27 0.78 -25.46
C GLY A 16 1.42 -0.10 -24.21
N LYS A 17 2.14 0.36 -23.20
CA LYS A 17 2.43 -0.39 -21.97
C LYS A 17 1.77 0.34 -20.81
N LEU A 18 0.93 -0.30 -20.02
CA LEU A 18 0.22 0.34 -18.90
C LEU A 18 1.07 0.27 -17.61
N TYR A 19 1.99 1.22 -17.41
CA TYR A 19 2.86 1.27 -16.22
C TYR A 19 2.13 1.82 -14.98
N GLY A 20 2.73 1.54 -13.81
CA GLY A 20 2.40 2.13 -12.50
C GLY A 20 2.33 3.66 -12.42
N GLY A 21 2.76 4.41 -13.45
CA GLY A 21 2.62 5.87 -13.51
C GLY A 21 1.22 6.36 -13.88
N HIS A 22 0.52 5.66 -14.79
CA HIS A 22 -0.90 5.96 -15.10
C HIS A 22 -1.82 5.78 -13.91
N LEU A 23 -1.39 4.91 -13.02
CA LEU A 23 -1.99 4.47 -11.79
C LEU A 23 -2.02 5.56 -10.73
N LEU A 24 -0.86 6.18 -10.56
CA LEU A 24 -0.66 7.38 -9.78
C LEU A 24 -1.40 8.57 -10.39
N LEU A 25 -1.42 8.65 -11.73
CA LEU A 25 -2.17 9.67 -12.46
C LEU A 25 -3.68 9.50 -12.29
N LEU A 26 -4.18 8.27 -12.40
CA LEU A 26 -5.60 7.93 -12.20
C LEU A 26 -5.97 8.28 -10.76
N LEU A 27 -5.24 7.82 -9.75
CA LEU A 27 -5.48 8.17 -8.35
C LEU A 27 -5.38 9.68 -8.10
N ALA A 28 -4.41 10.37 -8.70
CA ALA A 28 -4.23 11.82 -8.56
C ALA A 28 -5.32 12.65 -9.27
N ILE A 29 -6.05 12.08 -10.24
CA ILE A 29 -7.19 12.70 -10.93
C ILE A 29 -8.51 12.33 -10.25
N CYS A 30 -8.67 11.05 -9.94
CA CYS A 30 -9.82 10.44 -9.30
C CYS A 30 -10.11 11.01 -7.91
N ILE A 31 -9.08 11.23 -7.10
CA ILE A 31 -9.24 11.75 -5.74
C ILE A 31 -9.80 13.19 -5.76
N PRO A 32 -9.19 14.18 -6.47
CA PRO A 32 -9.76 15.51 -6.59
C PRO A 32 -11.16 15.53 -7.19
N ILE A 33 -11.44 14.72 -8.22
CA ILE A 33 -12.78 14.64 -8.82
C ILE A 33 -13.80 14.13 -7.80
N ALA A 34 -13.46 13.09 -7.02
CA ALA A 34 -14.35 12.56 -5.99
C ALA A 34 -14.58 13.55 -4.82
N PHE A 35 -13.60 14.41 -4.51
CA PHE A 35 -13.76 15.48 -3.51
C PHE A 35 -14.49 16.71 -4.06
N ALA A 36 -14.43 16.96 -5.37
CA ALA A 36 -15.09 18.10 -6.02
C ALA A 36 -16.54 17.80 -6.44
N SER A 37 -16.89 16.53 -6.67
CA SER A 37 -18.27 16.10 -6.92
C SER A 37 -19.04 16.06 -5.60
N SER A 38 -19.79 17.12 -5.29
CA SER A 38 -20.68 17.18 -4.12
C SER A 38 -21.83 16.16 -4.18
N GLU A 39 -22.07 15.55 -5.35
CA GLU A 39 -23.08 14.51 -5.56
C GLU A 39 -22.46 13.12 -5.59
N SER A 40 -23.05 12.19 -4.82
CA SER A 40 -22.62 10.80 -4.58
C SER A 40 -22.45 9.86 -5.81
N SER A 41 -22.71 10.34 -7.02
CA SER A 41 -22.87 9.50 -8.22
C SER A 41 -21.55 8.91 -8.79
N PRO A 42 -20.41 9.63 -8.89
CA PRO A 42 -19.22 9.08 -9.53
C PRO A 42 -18.33 8.26 -8.59
N THR A 43 -18.48 8.37 -7.26
CA THR A 43 -17.55 7.76 -6.28
C THR A 43 -17.38 6.23 -6.44
N PRO A 44 -18.43 5.42 -6.71
CA PRO A 44 -18.27 3.99 -6.94
C PRO A 44 -17.47 3.68 -8.21
N PHE A 45 -17.68 4.44 -9.29
CA PHE A 45 -16.91 4.30 -10.53
C PHE A 45 -15.45 4.64 -10.29
N VAL A 46 -15.18 5.75 -9.61
CA VAL A 46 -13.84 6.18 -9.25
C VAL A 46 -13.12 5.14 -8.38
N ALA A 47 -13.84 4.55 -7.41
CA ALA A 47 -13.33 3.44 -6.62
C ALA A 47 -13.01 2.21 -7.47
N ALA A 48 -13.88 1.82 -8.41
CA ALA A 48 -13.60 0.71 -9.33
C ALA A 48 -12.39 0.99 -10.23
N PHE A 49 -12.27 2.21 -10.74
CA PHE A 49 -11.14 2.66 -11.55
C PHE A 49 -9.81 2.57 -10.78
N ALA A 50 -9.82 2.84 -9.46
CA ALA A 50 -8.64 2.69 -8.62
C ALA A 50 -8.12 1.24 -8.52
N PHE A 51 -8.94 0.22 -8.84
CA PHE A 51 -8.57 -1.20 -8.84
C PHE A 51 -8.17 -1.75 -10.22
N LEU A 52 -8.56 -1.12 -11.33
CA LEU A 52 -8.08 -1.50 -12.69
C LEU A 52 -6.57 -1.76 -12.76
N PRO A 53 -5.74 -0.95 -12.09
CA PRO A 53 -4.33 -1.22 -11.94
C PRO A 53 -3.92 -2.61 -11.50
N ALA A 54 -4.50 -3.08 -10.39
CA ALA A 54 -4.19 -4.37 -9.80
C ALA A 54 -4.55 -5.52 -10.77
N LEU A 55 -5.58 -5.30 -11.60
CA LEU A 55 -6.00 -6.23 -12.64
C LEU A 55 -5.04 -6.24 -13.84
N ALA A 56 -4.40 -5.11 -14.15
CA ALA A 56 -3.51 -4.97 -15.32
C ALA A 56 -2.07 -5.48 -15.06
N VAL A 57 -1.64 -5.59 -13.80
CA VAL A 57 -0.27 -5.98 -13.40
C VAL A 57 0.18 -7.32 -13.97
N ASP A 58 -0.72 -8.27 -14.20
CA ASP A 58 -0.39 -9.64 -14.61
C ASP A 58 0.34 -9.74 -15.96
N ARG A 59 0.46 -8.63 -16.72
CA ARG A 59 0.99 -8.60 -18.09
C ARG A 59 2.45 -8.18 -18.21
N GLU A 60 3.05 -7.54 -17.21
CA GLU A 60 4.47 -7.11 -17.28
C GLU A 60 5.18 -7.23 -15.92
N PRO A 61 6.47 -7.61 -15.92
CA PRO A 61 7.26 -7.61 -14.69
C PRO A 61 7.39 -6.18 -14.14
N MET A 62 7.18 -6.02 -12.83
CA MET A 62 7.28 -4.73 -12.15
C MET A 62 8.38 -4.73 -11.10
N ASP A 63 9.23 -3.70 -11.15
CA ASP A 63 10.23 -3.48 -10.12
C ASP A 63 9.55 -3.01 -8.81
N VAL A 64 9.62 -3.87 -7.79
CA VAL A 64 9.11 -3.62 -6.44
C VAL A 64 9.69 -2.32 -5.86
N ARG A 65 10.95 -2.01 -6.16
CA ARG A 65 11.59 -0.78 -5.68
C ARG A 65 10.92 0.47 -6.25
N LEU A 66 10.53 0.43 -7.53
CA LEU A 66 9.79 1.51 -8.16
C LEU A 66 8.41 1.70 -7.50
N LEU A 67 7.73 0.59 -7.17
CA LEU A 67 6.45 0.64 -6.45
C LEU A 67 6.59 1.23 -5.03
N ILE A 68 7.67 0.89 -4.31
CA ILE A 68 7.95 1.50 -2.99
C ILE A 68 8.20 3.00 -3.15
N LEU A 69 9.03 3.42 -4.11
CA LEU A 69 9.31 4.84 -4.35
C LEU A 69 8.03 5.60 -4.74
N ALA A 70 7.21 5.03 -5.61
CA ALA A 70 5.89 5.55 -5.97
C ALA A 70 5.00 5.72 -4.74
N ALA A 71 4.95 4.72 -3.85
CA ALA A 71 4.18 4.80 -2.61
C ALA A 71 4.68 5.93 -1.70
N VAL A 72 6.00 6.05 -1.48
CA VAL A 72 6.60 7.15 -0.69
C VAL A 72 6.20 8.51 -1.26
N HIS A 73 6.37 8.68 -2.57
CA HIS A 73 6.08 9.92 -3.26
C HIS A 73 4.60 10.31 -3.19
N SER A 74 3.70 9.33 -3.30
CA SER A 74 2.25 9.53 -3.20
C SER A 74 1.83 9.90 -1.80
N LEU A 75 2.29 9.15 -0.81
CA LEU A 75 1.96 9.37 0.60
C LEU A 75 2.52 10.70 1.09
N LYS A 76 3.73 11.10 0.65
CA LYS A 76 4.23 12.47 0.89
C LYS A 76 3.31 13.53 0.31
N GLY A 77 2.79 13.32 -0.90
CA GLY A 77 1.81 14.21 -1.52
C GLY A 77 0.52 14.30 -0.72
N ILE A 78 -0.02 13.17 -0.27
CA ILE A 78 -1.22 13.11 0.58
C ILE A 78 -0.97 13.85 1.90
N VAL A 79 0.13 13.55 2.60
CA VAL A 79 0.51 14.21 3.86
C VAL A 79 0.61 15.73 3.68
N LEU A 80 1.29 16.20 2.62
CA LEU A 80 1.39 17.63 2.34
C LEU A 80 0.02 18.26 2.07
N LEU A 81 -0.79 17.65 1.21
CA LEU A 81 -2.13 18.16 0.88
C LEU A 81 -3.04 18.18 2.10
N THR A 82 -3.05 17.13 2.92
CA THR A 82 -3.85 17.06 4.15
C THR A 82 -3.36 18.10 5.17
N ALA A 83 -2.05 18.31 5.28
CA ALA A 83 -1.49 19.36 6.12
C ALA A 83 -1.89 20.76 5.64
N PHE A 84 -1.82 21.03 4.33
CA PHE A 84 -2.26 22.32 3.75
C PHE A 84 -3.77 22.54 3.89
N TYR A 85 -4.58 21.50 3.66
CA TYR A 85 -6.04 21.59 3.83
C TYR A 85 -6.40 21.84 5.30
N GLY A 86 -5.76 21.12 6.22
CA GLY A 86 -5.89 21.34 7.67
C GLY A 86 -5.33 22.68 8.16
N ALA A 87 -4.49 23.35 7.37
CA ALA A 87 -3.94 24.67 7.66
C ALA A 87 -4.86 25.84 7.24
N SER A 88 -6.07 25.56 6.75
CA SER A 88 -7.09 26.61 6.51
C SER A 88 -7.58 27.28 7.81
N GLY A 89 -7.24 26.70 8.97
CA GLY A 89 -7.37 27.29 10.30
C GLY A 89 -6.07 27.17 11.11
N ALA A 90 -6.17 27.02 12.43
CA ALA A 90 -4.99 26.82 13.28
C ALA A 90 -4.37 25.43 13.02
N ILE A 91 -3.15 25.39 12.49
CA ILE A 91 -2.40 24.15 12.23
C ILE A 91 -2.26 23.30 13.51
N ILE A 92 -2.17 23.97 14.66
CA ILE A 92 -2.12 23.35 15.98
C ILE A 92 -3.31 23.87 16.79
N GLY A 93 -4.17 22.95 17.24
CA GLY A 93 -5.38 23.28 17.98
C GLY A 93 -5.47 22.57 19.33
N ALA A 94 -6.45 22.99 20.14
CA ALA A 94 -6.82 22.28 21.35
C ALA A 94 -7.30 20.86 21.00
N CYS A 95 -6.80 19.85 21.71
CA CYS A 95 -7.26 18.48 21.57
C CYS A 95 -8.40 18.20 22.57
N ARG A 96 -9.21 17.19 22.25
CA ARG A 96 -10.23 16.68 23.17
C ARG A 96 -9.53 15.88 24.27
N LEU A 97 -9.81 16.15 25.55
CA LEU A 97 -9.07 15.57 26.69
C LEU A 97 -8.98 14.04 26.68
N ASP A 98 -10.01 13.36 26.19
CA ASP A 98 -10.04 11.90 26.04
C ASP A 98 -9.19 11.38 24.87
N LYS A 99 -8.77 12.24 23.94
CA LYS A 99 -7.97 11.88 22.75
C LYS A 99 -6.62 12.60 22.68
N CYS A 100 -6.35 13.51 23.62
CA CYS A 100 -5.13 14.27 23.67
C CYS A 100 -3.91 13.37 23.76
N SER A 101 -2.92 13.70 22.94
CA SER A 101 -1.56 13.18 23.04
C SER A 101 -0.80 13.80 24.21
N LEU A 102 0.48 13.44 24.35
CA LEU A 102 1.39 13.97 25.36
C LEU A 102 1.57 15.50 25.28
N TRP A 103 1.20 16.11 24.15
CA TRP A 103 1.40 17.54 23.88
C TRP A 103 0.27 18.42 24.40
N GLY A 104 -0.88 17.84 24.79
CA GLY A 104 -2.08 18.62 25.10
C GLY A 104 -2.60 19.45 23.91
N GLN A 105 -2.12 19.16 22.70
CA GLN A 105 -2.43 19.82 21.45
C GLN A 105 -2.59 18.77 20.34
N GLN A 106 -3.28 19.13 19.25
CA GLN A 106 -3.40 18.30 18.07
C GLN A 106 -3.01 19.04 16.79
N LEU A 107 -2.38 18.33 15.86
CA LEU A 107 -2.12 18.80 14.50
C LEU A 107 -3.39 18.68 13.66
N GLY A 108 -3.91 19.82 13.19
CA GLY A 108 -5.14 19.93 12.40
C GLY A 108 -6.42 20.08 13.23
N GLU A 109 -7.47 20.59 12.59
CA GLU A 109 -8.82 20.67 13.16
C GLU A 109 -9.48 19.28 13.28
N LEU A 110 -10.56 19.20 14.08
CA LEU A 110 -11.31 17.96 14.37
C LEU A 110 -11.57 17.13 13.10
N GLY A 111 -11.02 15.91 13.06
CA GLY A 111 -11.14 14.97 11.93
C GLY A 111 -9.97 15.00 10.94
N SER A 112 -9.43 16.18 10.63
CA SER A 112 -8.28 16.32 9.71
C SER A 112 -6.98 15.73 10.29
N GLY A 113 -6.76 15.88 11.60
CA GLY A 113 -5.63 15.28 12.31
C GLY A 113 -5.61 13.75 12.26
N ASN A 114 -6.79 13.10 12.29
CA ASN A 114 -6.88 11.65 12.15
C ASN A 114 -6.41 11.19 10.76
N ALA A 115 -6.92 11.82 9.70
CA ALA A 115 -6.53 11.50 8.33
C ALA A 115 -5.03 11.71 8.10
N LEU A 116 -4.49 12.83 8.60
CA LEU A 116 -3.06 13.15 8.53
C LEU A 116 -2.21 12.12 9.27
N GLY A 117 -2.58 11.80 10.51
CA GLY A 117 -1.90 10.79 11.32
C GLY A 117 -1.88 9.43 10.63
N VAL A 118 -3.02 8.99 10.07
CA VAL A 118 -3.12 7.74 9.32
C VAL A 118 -2.19 7.76 8.09
N ALA A 119 -2.15 8.85 7.33
CA ALA A 119 -1.27 8.96 6.17
C ALA A 119 0.22 8.89 6.55
N ILE A 120 0.63 9.57 7.64
CA ILE A 120 2.00 9.51 8.18
C ILE A 120 2.32 8.10 8.68
N ALA A 121 1.38 7.46 9.38
CA ALA A 121 1.53 6.10 9.88
C ALA A 121 1.71 5.07 8.76
N VAL A 122 0.98 5.20 7.64
CA VAL A 122 1.19 4.34 6.45
C VAL A 122 2.54 4.64 5.79
N LEU A 123 2.97 5.90 5.77
CA LEU A 123 4.21 6.36 5.13
C LEU A 123 5.49 5.84 5.80
N VAL A 124 5.47 5.54 7.11
CA VAL A 124 6.67 5.05 7.82
C VAL A 124 7.18 3.75 7.21
N PHE A 125 6.28 2.84 6.80
CA PHE A 125 6.66 1.52 6.26
C PHE A 125 7.59 1.64 5.06
N PRO A 126 7.21 2.28 3.94
CA PRO A 126 8.08 2.37 2.78
C PRO A 126 9.30 3.28 3.00
N ILE A 127 9.22 4.32 3.85
CA ILE A 127 10.39 5.16 4.16
C ILE A 127 11.49 4.35 4.85
N VAL A 128 11.12 3.51 5.83
CA VAL A 128 12.07 2.65 6.54
C VAL A 128 12.72 1.64 5.61
N LEU A 129 11.97 1.09 4.64
CA LEU A 129 12.51 0.16 3.66
C LEU A 129 13.52 0.80 2.70
N ILE A 130 13.33 2.06 2.29
CA ILE A 130 14.28 2.74 1.38
C ILE A 130 15.46 3.40 2.09
N ALA A 131 15.48 3.40 3.42
CA ALA A 131 16.54 4.03 4.19
C ALA A 131 17.90 3.35 3.95
N LYS A 132 18.90 4.11 3.46
CA LYS A 132 20.23 3.55 3.13
C LYS A 132 21.02 3.05 4.36
N ARG A 133 20.74 3.58 5.55
CA ARG A 133 21.45 3.24 6.80
C ARG A 133 20.45 3.00 7.93
N ASN A 134 20.82 2.17 8.90
CA ASN A 134 19.99 1.88 10.09
C ASN A 134 19.64 3.17 10.85
N ALA A 135 20.59 4.11 10.97
CA ALA A 135 20.35 5.40 11.62
C ALA A 135 19.19 6.17 10.95
N TRP A 136 19.14 6.21 9.62
CA TRP A 136 18.05 6.88 8.89
C TRP A 136 16.71 6.17 9.06
N ALA A 137 16.70 4.84 9.16
CA ALA A 137 15.48 4.08 9.47
C ALA A 137 14.97 4.42 10.87
N ILE A 138 15.86 4.48 11.87
CA ILE A 138 15.51 4.82 13.26
C ILE A 138 14.99 6.26 13.33
N ILE A 139 15.68 7.22 12.71
CA ILE A 139 15.23 8.62 12.63
C ILE A 139 13.84 8.70 12.00
N ALA A 140 13.59 7.99 10.90
CA ALA A 140 12.27 7.97 10.27
C ALA A 140 11.18 7.42 11.19
N VAL A 141 11.45 6.34 11.93
CA VAL A 141 10.52 5.78 12.91
C VAL A 141 10.24 6.79 14.03
N VAL A 142 11.28 7.36 14.65
CA VAL A 142 11.13 8.32 15.75
C VAL A 142 10.37 9.57 15.30
N CYS A 143 10.79 10.21 14.20
CA CYS A 143 10.14 11.43 13.71
C CYS A 143 8.69 11.18 13.30
N SER A 144 8.40 10.07 12.61
CA SER A 144 7.01 9.74 12.25
C SER A 144 6.15 9.42 13.48
N GLY A 145 6.70 8.76 14.49
CA GLY A 145 5.99 8.48 15.75
C GLY A 145 5.61 9.76 16.49
N LEU A 146 6.53 10.73 16.59
CA LEU A 146 6.27 12.04 17.18
C LEU A 146 5.18 12.80 16.42
N LEU A 147 5.19 12.75 15.08
CA LEU A 147 4.17 13.39 14.25
C LEU A 147 2.80 12.71 14.39
N VAL A 148 2.76 11.38 14.44
CA VAL A 148 1.53 10.60 14.66
C VAL A 148 0.93 10.89 16.03
N ASP A 149 1.77 10.97 17.07
CA ASP A 149 1.36 11.35 18.41
C ASP A 149 0.80 12.78 18.42
N LEU A 150 1.49 13.74 17.78
CA LEU A 150 1.01 15.11 17.64
C LEU A 150 -0.33 15.21 16.90
N CYS A 151 -0.66 14.27 16.01
CA CYS A 151 -1.98 14.19 15.36
C CYS A 151 -3.12 13.75 16.32
N SER A 152 -2.79 13.33 17.55
CA SER A 152 -3.76 12.89 18.58
C SER A 152 -4.74 11.83 18.08
N SER A 153 -4.24 10.88 17.26
CA SER A 153 -5.04 9.79 16.67
C SER A 153 -4.58 8.42 17.15
N ARG A 154 -5.46 7.77 17.95
CA ARG A 154 -5.26 6.38 18.40
C ARG A 154 -5.20 5.40 17.23
N SER A 155 -6.02 5.61 16.21
CA SER A 155 -6.00 4.80 14.98
C SER A 155 -4.67 4.89 14.26
N ALA A 156 -4.15 6.12 14.10
CA ALA A 156 -2.86 6.35 13.47
C ALA A 156 -1.72 5.70 14.27
N LEU A 157 -1.76 5.76 15.59
CA LEU A 157 -0.76 5.12 16.46
C LEU A 157 -0.74 3.60 16.28
N ILE A 158 -1.90 2.94 16.25
CA ILE A 158 -2.00 1.50 15.98
C ILE A 158 -1.38 1.17 14.63
N ILE A 159 -1.76 1.89 13.56
CA ILE A 159 -1.20 1.68 12.21
C ILE A 159 0.32 1.87 12.23
N TRP A 160 0.81 2.92 12.89
CA TRP A 160 2.23 3.25 12.95
C TRP A 160 3.03 2.15 13.63
N ILE A 161 2.54 1.59 14.74
CA ILE A 161 3.19 0.47 15.45
C ILE A 161 3.36 -0.71 14.48
N PHE A 162 2.29 -1.15 13.83
CA PHE A 162 2.34 -2.29 12.90
C PHE A 162 3.21 -1.99 11.67
N ALA A 163 3.15 -0.78 11.13
CA ALA A 163 3.96 -0.35 9.99
C ALA A 163 5.46 -0.30 10.33
N ALA A 164 5.82 0.27 11.48
CA ALA A 164 7.20 0.30 11.96
C ALA A 164 7.73 -1.11 12.25
N VAL A 165 6.96 -1.94 12.95
CA VAL A 165 7.33 -3.34 13.25
C VAL A 165 7.51 -4.14 11.98
N ALA A 166 6.57 -4.07 11.02
CA ALA A 166 6.67 -4.80 9.75
C ALA A 166 7.90 -4.35 8.94
N ALA A 167 8.16 -3.05 8.85
CA ALA A 167 9.32 -2.54 8.11
C ALA A 167 10.65 -2.92 8.77
N LEU A 168 10.75 -2.78 10.10
CA LEU A 168 11.94 -3.17 10.86
C LEU A 168 12.17 -4.69 10.81
N LEU A 169 11.11 -5.49 10.87
CA LEU A 169 11.20 -6.95 10.71
C LEU A 169 11.79 -7.32 9.35
N ILE A 170 11.28 -6.73 8.26
CA ILE A 170 11.78 -7.00 6.90
C ILE A 170 13.27 -6.63 6.79
N ARG A 171 13.67 -5.50 7.36
CA ARG A 171 15.05 -4.98 7.36
C ARG A 171 16.02 -5.85 8.16
N THR A 172 15.64 -6.17 9.39
CA THR A 172 16.49 -6.92 10.33
C THR A 172 16.65 -8.38 9.91
N THR A 173 15.71 -8.91 9.13
CA THR A 173 15.74 -10.28 8.61
C THR A 173 16.34 -10.38 7.21
N GLU A 174 16.91 -9.31 6.63
CA GLU A 174 17.50 -9.31 5.28
C GLU A 174 18.58 -10.39 5.08
N ARG A 175 19.33 -10.72 6.13
CA ARG A 175 20.38 -11.76 6.11
C ARG A 175 19.84 -13.20 6.21
N MET A 176 18.55 -13.37 6.51
CA MET A 176 17.94 -14.69 6.63
C MET A 176 17.60 -15.28 5.26
N ARG A 177 17.47 -16.61 5.19
CA ARG A 177 16.99 -17.29 3.98
C ARG A 177 15.61 -16.74 3.58
N THR A 178 15.42 -16.45 2.29
CA THR A 178 14.20 -15.83 1.77
C THR A 178 12.91 -16.58 2.15
N ARG A 179 12.94 -17.91 2.15
CA ARG A 179 11.81 -18.74 2.59
C ARG A 179 11.40 -18.47 4.05
N VAL A 180 12.38 -18.24 4.94
CA VAL A 180 12.11 -17.93 6.36
C VAL A 180 11.50 -16.54 6.49
N ARG A 181 12.03 -15.55 5.75
CA ARG A 181 11.50 -14.19 5.71
C ARG A 181 10.03 -14.18 5.26
N ILE A 182 9.71 -14.89 4.17
CA ILE A 182 8.32 -15.03 3.69
C ILE A 182 7.42 -15.62 4.77
N ARG A 183 7.85 -16.70 5.45
CA ARG A 183 7.06 -17.33 6.53
C ARG A 183 6.83 -16.37 7.69
N LEU A 184 7.86 -15.64 8.11
CA LEU A 184 7.77 -14.64 9.18
C LEU A 184 6.76 -13.55 8.84
N VAL A 185 6.88 -12.92 7.67
CA VAL A 185 5.96 -11.85 7.27
C VAL A 185 4.55 -12.41 7.07
N SER A 186 4.39 -13.61 6.47
CA SER A 186 3.08 -14.26 6.34
C SER A 186 2.42 -14.54 7.69
N ALA A 187 3.21 -14.96 8.69
CA ALA A 187 2.71 -15.18 10.04
C ALA A 187 2.23 -13.86 10.67
N VAL A 188 3.01 -12.78 10.56
CA VAL A 188 2.60 -11.45 11.02
C VAL A 188 1.33 -10.98 10.32
N THR A 189 1.24 -11.09 8.98
CA THR A 189 0.03 -10.76 8.22
C THR A 189 -1.18 -11.57 8.70
N SER A 190 -1.00 -12.86 8.95
CA SER A 190 -2.08 -13.74 9.42
C SER A 190 -2.54 -13.36 10.83
N VAL A 191 -1.61 -13.06 11.74
CA VAL A 191 -1.93 -12.59 13.10
C VAL A 191 -2.66 -11.25 13.04
N THR A 192 -2.21 -10.29 12.22
CA THR A 192 -2.92 -9.01 12.05
C THR A 192 -4.32 -9.23 11.48
N ALA A 193 -4.50 -10.11 10.50
CA ALA A 193 -5.83 -10.44 9.96
C ALA A 193 -6.76 -11.06 11.03
N LEU A 194 -6.23 -11.94 11.87
CA LEU A 194 -6.97 -12.52 12.99
C LEU A 194 -7.35 -11.47 14.03
N ILE A 195 -6.48 -10.50 14.32
CA ILE A 195 -6.79 -9.37 15.22
C ILE A 195 -7.94 -8.54 14.64
N VAL A 196 -7.88 -8.18 13.36
CA VAL A 196 -8.95 -7.40 12.69
C VAL A 196 -10.29 -8.12 12.75
N ALA A 197 -10.30 -9.41 12.40
CA ALA A 197 -11.50 -10.25 12.47
C ALA A 197 -11.98 -10.46 13.91
N GLY A 198 -11.06 -10.64 14.87
CA GLY A 198 -11.39 -10.78 16.28
C GLY A 198 -12.05 -9.54 16.85
N VAL A 199 -11.54 -8.34 16.52
CA VAL A 199 -12.17 -7.08 16.89
C VAL A 199 -13.56 -6.94 16.25
N ALA A 200 -13.74 -7.42 15.01
CA ALA A 200 -15.04 -7.37 14.34
C ALA A 200 -16.15 -8.17 15.03
N VAL A 201 -15.81 -9.24 15.76
CA VAL A 201 -16.79 -10.17 16.36
C VAL A 201 -16.82 -10.13 17.89
N ALA A 202 -15.96 -9.35 18.52
CA ALA A 202 -15.94 -9.24 19.98
C ALA A 202 -17.22 -8.54 20.50
N PRO A 203 -17.70 -8.91 21.69
CA PRO A 203 -18.89 -8.33 22.31
C PRO A 203 -18.55 -6.97 22.93
N TRP A 204 -18.51 -5.94 22.10
CA TRP A 204 -18.18 -4.58 22.54
C TRP A 204 -19.34 -3.91 23.27
N SER A 205 -19.03 -3.09 24.27
CA SER A 205 -19.99 -2.14 24.81
C SER A 205 -20.27 -1.03 23.78
N PRO A 206 -21.48 -0.44 23.78
CA PRO A 206 -21.83 0.65 22.86
C PRO A 206 -20.82 1.82 22.81
N ASP A 207 -20.28 2.20 23.96
CA ASP A 207 -19.34 3.31 24.17
C ASP A 207 -17.88 2.98 23.80
N ALA A 208 -17.59 1.73 23.42
CA ALA A 208 -16.22 1.29 23.10
C ALA A 208 -15.61 2.12 21.95
N PHE A 209 -14.31 2.42 22.08
CA PHE A 209 -13.50 3.14 21.09
C PHE A 209 -14.09 4.47 20.60
N THR A 210 -14.67 5.27 21.51
CA THR A 210 -15.43 6.50 21.15
C THR A 210 -16.69 6.17 20.37
N ASP A 211 -17.61 5.43 21.00
CA ASP A 211 -18.94 5.12 20.46
C ASP A 211 -18.95 4.29 19.17
N ARG A 212 -17.81 3.68 18.81
CA ARG A 212 -17.70 2.76 17.66
C ARG A 212 -18.36 1.42 17.94
N GLY A 213 -18.50 1.05 19.20
CA GLY A 213 -19.23 -0.14 19.61
C GLY A 213 -20.65 -0.18 19.05
N VAL A 214 -21.39 0.95 19.11
CA VAL A 214 -22.73 1.06 18.51
C VAL A 214 -22.70 0.74 17.00
N LEU A 215 -21.71 1.26 16.27
CA LEU A 215 -21.58 1.00 14.83
C LEU A 215 -21.32 -0.47 14.54
N TRP A 216 -20.48 -1.10 15.36
CA TRP A 216 -20.12 -2.50 15.19
C TRP A 216 -21.29 -3.43 15.49
N ILE A 217 -22.02 -3.19 16.58
CA ILE A 217 -23.24 -3.93 16.92
C ILE A 217 -24.26 -3.78 15.78
N ARG A 218 -24.50 -2.55 15.33
CA ARG A 218 -25.46 -2.30 14.25
C ARG A 218 -25.04 -2.99 12.94
N ALA A 219 -23.75 -2.95 12.60
CA ALA A 219 -23.25 -3.64 11.43
C ALA A 219 -23.43 -5.16 11.53
N GLN A 220 -23.19 -5.76 12.70
CA GLN A 220 -23.41 -7.18 12.94
C GLN A 220 -24.88 -7.55 12.75
N GLU A 221 -25.83 -6.77 13.28
CA GLU A 221 -27.27 -6.98 13.07
C GLU A 221 -27.62 -7.00 11.58
N ILE A 222 -27.16 -6.01 10.82
CA ILE A 222 -27.45 -5.91 9.37
C ILE A 222 -26.79 -7.03 8.57
N ILE A 223 -25.58 -7.46 8.97
CA ILE A 223 -24.90 -8.60 8.36
C ILE A 223 -25.71 -9.87 8.56
N LEU A 224 -26.36 -10.06 9.71
CA LEU A 224 -27.25 -11.21 9.94
C LEU A 224 -28.50 -11.18 9.05
N GLU A 225 -29.01 -9.99 8.72
CA GLU A 225 -30.13 -9.83 7.79
C GLU A 225 -29.73 -10.09 6.33
N ASN A 226 -28.51 -9.73 5.93
CA ASN A 226 -28.03 -9.82 4.54
C ASN A 226 -26.65 -10.50 4.42
N PRO A 227 -26.49 -11.77 4.87
CA PRO A 227 -25.18 -12.37 5.10
C PRO A 227 -24.38 -12.65 3.84
N LEU A 228 -25.04 -12.99 2.73
CA LEU A 228 -24.36 -13.47 1.52
C LEU A 228 -23.87 -12.34 0.62
N LEU A 229 -24.69 -11.30 0.44
CA LEU A 229 -24.46 -10.22 -0.53
C LEU A 229 -24.21 -8.85 0.11
N GLY A 230 -24.51 -8.69 1.40
CA GLY A 230 -24.40 -7.41 2.09
C GLY A 230 -25.41 -6.38 1.59
N VAL A 231 -25.18 -5.12 1.96
CA VAL A 231 -26.09 -3.98 1.73
C VAL A 231 -25.45 -2.88 0.86
N GLY A 232 -24.25 -3.10 0.33
CA GLY A 232 -23.53 -2.17 -0.54
C GLY A 232 -22.65 -1.14 0.21
N SER A 233 -21.61 -0.66 -0.46
CA SER A 233 -20.58 0.25 0.12
C SER A 233 -21.06 1.65 0.48
N THR A 234 -22.25 2.04 0.00
CA THR A 234 -22.88 3.33 0.26
C THR A 234 -23.91 3.28 1.38
N PHE A 235 -24.05 2.15 2.09
CA PHE A 235 -25.08 1.95 3.10
C PHE A 235 -25.11 3.06 4.15
N TRP A 236 -23.94 3.40 4.72
CA TRP A 236 -23.80 4.38 5.79
C TRP A 236 -24.23 5.79 5.40
N VAL A 237 -24.02 6.20 4.15
CA VAL A 237 -24.37 7.56 3.67
C VAL A 237 -25.82 7.69 3.23
N ARG A 238 -26.55 6.58 3.14
CA ARG A 238 -27.98 6.56 2.79
C ARG A 238 -28.89 6.49 4.02
N GLN A 239 -28.32 6.41 5.23
CA GLN A 239 -29.12 6.33 6.45
C GLN A 239 -29.83 7.67 6.71
N PRO A 240 -31.09 7.65 7.19
CA PRO A 240 -31.82 8.86 7.52
C PRO A 240 -31.05 9.70 8.57
N PRO A 241 -31.07 11.04 8.46
CA PRO A 241 -30.46 11.95 9.42
C PRO A 241 -31.02 11.83 10.84
N THR A 242 -32.11 11.09 11.07
CA THR A 242 -32.71 10.88 12.40
C THR A 242 -32.13 9.68 13.14
N THR A 243 -31.22 8.92 12.52
CA THR A 243 -30.55 7.80 13.18
C THR A 243 -29.44 8.33 14.11
N ALA A 244 -29.27 7.71 15.29
CA ALA A 244 -28.24 8.05 16.28
C ALA A 244 -26.78 7.91 15.78
N LEU A 245 -26.60 7.62 14.49
CA LEU A 245 -25.35 7.33 13.79
C LEU A 245 -24.92 8.50 12.89
N LEU A 246 -25.48 9.68 13.13
CA LEU A 246 -25.61 10.91 12.32
C LEU A 246 -24.35 11.48 11.65
N ALA A 247 -23.16 10.89 11.83
CA ALA A 247 -21.92 11.36 11.21
C ALA A 247 -20.95 10.23 10.80
N ASN A 248 -21.39 8.97 10.81
CA ASN A 248 -20.49 7.84 10.61
C ASN A 248 -20.54 7.35 9.16
N TYR A 249 -19.42 7.53 8.46
CA TYR A 249 -19.28 7.16 7.05
C TYR A 249 -18.91 5.68 6.85
N SER A 250 -18.54 4.97 7.91
CA SER A 250 -18.15 3.56 7.89
C SER A 250 -18.27 2.92 9.27
N THR A 251 -18.13 1.61 9.35
CA THR A 251 -17.94 0.87 10.61
C THR A 251 -16.63 1.19 11.33
N HIS A 252 -15.64 1.81 10.68
CA HIS A 252 -14.28 1.94 11.20
C HIS A 252 -13.62 0.59 11.58
N ASN A 253 -14.10 -0.51 11.02
CA ASN A 253 -13.48 -1.83 11.10
C ASN A 253 -13.54 -2.47 9.72
N LEU A 254 -12.39 -2.79 9.13
CA LEU A 254 -12.32 -3.26 7.74
C LEU A 254 -13.07 -4.58 7.51
N ALA A 255 -13.02 -5.52 8.46
CA ALA A 255 -13.71 -6.80 8.31
C ALA A 255 -15.23 -6.60 8.33
N LEU A 256 -15.76 -5.83 9.29
CA LEU A 256 -17.18 -5.49 9.32
C LEU A 256 -17.58 -4.72 8.06
N GLU A 257 -16.79 -3.74 7.63
CA GLU A 257 -17.12 -2.93 6.45
C GLU A 257 -17.20 -3.78 5.17
N VAL A 258 -16.25 -4.69 4.96
CA VAL A 258 -16.22 -5.55 3.77
C VAL A 258 -17.40 -6.52 3.78
N VAL A 259 -17.68 -7.17 4.91
CA VAL A 259 -18.81 -8.12 5.03
C VAL A 259 -20.14 -7.38 4.93
N LEU A 260 -20.29 -6.23 5.59
CA LEU A 260 -21.49 -5.39 5.47
C LEU A 260 -21.72 -4.94 4.03
N SER A 261 -20.67 -4.50 3.35
CA SER A 261 -20.78 -3.92 1.99
C SER A 261 -21.00 -4.98 0.91
N THR A 262 -20.37 -6.14 1.03
CA THR A 262 -20.28 -7.13 -0.06
C THR A 262 -20.74 -8.54 0.32
N GLY A 263 -21.14 -8.73 1.58
CA GLY A 263 -21.48 -10.02 2.14
C GLY A 263 -20.29 -10.95 2.29
N LEU A 264 -20.58 -12.17 2.72
CA LEU A 264 -19.59 -13.24 2.85
C LEU A 264 -18.93 -13.58 1.51
N LEU A 265 -19.70 -13.54 0.40
CA LEU A 265 -19.16 -13.88 -0.92
C LEU A 265 -18.10 -12.88 -1.38
N GLY A 266 -18.34 -11.58 -1.21
CA GLY A 266 -17.35 -10.55 -1.54
C GLY A 266 -16.13 -10.59 -0.63
N ALA A 267 -16.32 -10.86 0.67
CA ALA A 267 -15.22 -11.03 1.61
C ALA A 267 -14.32 -12.23 1.23
N LEU A 268 -14.93 -13.39 0.92
CA LEU A 268 -14.21 -14.58 0.47
C LEU A 268 -13.50 -14.36 -0.87
N ALA A 269 -14.12 -13.64 -1.81
CA ALA A 269 -13.51 -13.28 -3.07
C ALA A 269 -12.28 -12.38 -2.87
N LEU A 270 -12.35 -11.39 -1.98
CA LEU A 270 -11.22 -10.52 -1.64
C LEU A 270 -10.07 -11.31 -1.01
N ILE A 271 -10.37 -12.18 -0.03
CA ILE A 271 -9.36 -13.05 0.58
C ILE A 271 -8.72 -13.96 -0.47
N GLY A 272 -9.54 -14.58 -1.33
CA GLY A 272 -9.09 -15.42 -2.43
C GLY A 272 -8.16 -14.66 -3.38
N ALA A 273 -8.51 -13.43 -3.76
CA ALA A 273 -7.69 -12.58 -4.62
C ALA A 273 -6.33 -12.27 -3.99
N VAL A 274 -6.29 -11.87 -2.71
CA VAL A 274 -5.04 -11.59 -1.99
C VAL A 274 -4.16 -12.83 -1.91
N VAL A 275 -4.74 -14.00 -1.60
CA VAL A 275 -4.01 -15.28 -1.51
C VAL A 275 -3.48 -15.70 -2.89
N LEU A 276 -4.27 -15.58 -3.95
CA LEU A 276 -3.86 -15.92 -5.31
C LEU A 276 -2.72 -15.03 -5.80
N CYS A 277 -2.83 -13.71 -5.60
CA CYS A 277 -1.73 -12.78 -5.87
C CYS A 277 -0.48 -13.19 -5.07
N ALA A 278 -0.60 -13.33 -3.75
CA ALA A 278 0.52 -13.71 -2.89
C ALA A 278 1.18 -15.04 -3.29
N ARG A 279 0.44 -16.00 -3.86
CA ARG A 279 1.02 -17.25 -4.40
C ARG A 279 1.88 -16.99 -5.64
N ARG A 280 1.45 -16.10 -6.53
CA ARG A 280 2.12 -15.77 -7.80
C ARG A 280 3.28 -14.78 -7.67
N ALA A 281 3.29 -13.94 -6.63
CA ALA A 281 4.34 -12.95 -6.43
C ALA A 281 5.74 -13.56 -6.35
N THR A 282 6.72 -12.82 -6.88
CA THR A 282 8.14 -13.12 -6.63
C THR A 282 8.46 -13.08 -5.13
N PRO A 283 9.53 -13.74 -4.66
CA PRO A 283 9.88 -13.74 -3.25
C PRO A 283 10.00 -12.33 -2.65
N ASP A 284 10.64 -11.38 -3.34
CA ASP A 284 10.81 -10.01 -2.85
C ASP A 284 9.50 -9.23 -2.86
N ALA A 285 8.72 -9.35 -3.94
CA ALA A 285 7.41 -8.73 -4.04
C ALA A 285 6.43 -9.25 -2.98
N LYS A 286 6.53 -10.54 -2.65
CA LYS A 286 5.75 -11.20 -1.59
C LYS A 286 6.08 -10.65 -0.22
N ILE A 287 7.37 -10.51 0.11
CA ILE A 287 7.82 -9.98 1.40
C ILE A 287 7.31 -8.54 1.59
N VAL A 288 7.51 -7.68 0.58
CA VAL A 288 7.10 -6.27 0.67
C VAL A 288 5.58 -6.12 0.61
N GLY A 289 4.92 -6.83 -0.30
CA GLY A 289 3.47 -6.79 -0.47
C GLY A 289 2.72 -7.31 0.76
N LEU A 290 3.19 -8.39 1.40
CA LEU A 290 2.63 -8.85 2.67
C LEU A 290 2.90 -7.86 3.81
N GLY A 291 4.04 -7.15 3.80
CA GLY A 291 4.29 -6.05 4.73
C GLY A 291 3.31 -4.89 4.56
N PHE A 292 3.01 -4.47 3.32
CA PHE A 292 1.92 -3.51 3.06
C PHE A 292 0.55 -4.06 3.45
N ALA A 293 0.31 -5.37 3.30
CA ALA A 293 -0.93 -5.99 3.76
C ALA A 293 -1.07 -5.91 5.29
N VAL A 294 0.02 -6.04 6.05
CA VAL A 294 0.03 -5.79 7.50
C VAL A 294 -0.40 -4.35 7.80
N VAL A 295 0.13 -3.36 7.08
CA VAL A 295 -0.23 -1.94 7.27
C VAL A 295 -1.71 -1.70 6.94
N TRP A 296 -2.20 -2.25 5.84
CA TRP A 296 -3.60 -2.15 5.43
C TRP A 296 -4.55 -2.78 6.46
N LEU A 297 -4.25 -4.00 6.90
CA LEU A 297 -5.03 -4.72 7.90
C LEU A 297 -4.97 -4.02 9.27
N ALA A 298 -3.81 -3.53 9.70
CA ALA A 298 -3.69 -2.80 10.96
C ALA A 298 -4.56 -1.54 10.97
N GLY A 299 -4.68 -0.85 9.82
CA GLY A 299 -5.68 0.20 9.63
C GLY A 299 -7.08 -0.30 9.93
N GLY A 300 -7.41 -1.46 9.37
CA GLY A 300 -8.68 -2.17 9.54
C GLY A 300 -9.14 -2.50 10.96
N ILE A 301 -8.29 -2.37 11.98
CA ILE A 301 -8.67 -2.58 13.39
C ILE A 301 -9.58 -1.45 13.86
N THR A 302 -9.26 -0.21 13.49
CA THR A 302 -9.92 1.00 14.00
C THR A 302 -10.23 2.04 12.93
N GLU A 303 -9.91 1.79 11.67
CA GLU A 303 -10.28 2.61 10.53
C GLU A 303 -10.51 1.75 9.28
N VAL A 304 -11.30 2.25 8.35
CA VAL A 304 -11.29 1.69 6.99
C VAL A 304 -10.36 2.57 6.17
N THR A 305 -9.11 2.12 5.97
CA THR A 305 -8.11 2.90 5.21
C THR A 305 -8.32 2.78 3.70
N SER A 306 -8.71 1.59 3.24
CA SER A 306 -9.02 1.25 1.85
C SER A 306 -9.88 0.00 1.83
N ALA A 307 -10.94 -0.02 1.02
CA ALA A 307 -11.75 -1.22 0.78
C ALA A 307 -12.39 -1.16 -0.62
N PRO A 308 -12.83 -2.29 -1.19
CA PRO A 308 -13.51 -2.29 -2.48
C PRO A 308 -14.79 -1.45 -2.47
N GLY A 309 -15.07 -0.77 -3.58
CA GLY A 309 -16.33 -0.07 -3.81
C GLY A 309 -16.50 1.28 -3.10
N ARG A 310 -15.49 1.79 -2.38
CA ARG A 310 -15.52 3.14 -1.80
C ARG A 310 -14.13 3.73 -1.62
N LEU A 311 -14.03 5.05 -1.80
CA LEU A 311 -12.83 5.82 -1.52
C LEU A 311 -12.81 6.18 -0.03
N TYR A 312 -11.77 5.71 0.66
CA TYR A 312 -11.53 5.95 2.07
C TYR A 312 -10.33 6.90 2.27
N LEU A 313 -9.72 6.90 3.46
CA LEU A 313 -8.60 7.78 3.78
C LEU A 313 -7.39 7.59 2.86
N ILE A 314 -7.06 6.35 2.50
CA ILE A 314 -5.93 5.99 1.62
C ILE A 314 -6.43 5.03 0.53
N PRO A 315 -7.24 5.50 -0.44
CA PRO A 315 -7.95 4.62 -1.38
C PRO A 315 -7.02 3.67 -2.16
N ALA A 316 -5.81 4.12 -2.44
CA ALA A 316 -4.79 3.39 -3.18
C ALA A 316 -4.14 2.23 -2.42
N LEU A 317 -4.35 2.10 -1.11
CA LEU A 317 -3.58 1.17 -0.28
C LEU A 317 -3.85 -0.30 -0.64
N LEU A 318 -5.12 -0.72 -0.75
CA LEU A 318 -5.45 -2.09 -1.17
C LEU A 318 -5.04 -2.37 -2.63
N PRO A 319 -5.31 -1.49 -3.61
CA PRO A 319 -4.76 -1.64 -4.95
C PRO A 319 -3.24 -1.82 -4.96
N LEU A 320 -2.50 -1.04 -4.17
CA LEU A 320 -1.04 -1.16 -4.05
C LEU A 320 -0.62 -2.53 -3.50
N VAL A 321 -1.30 -3.03 -2.46
CA VAL A 321 -1.07 -4.38 -1.92
C VAL A 321 -1.26 -5.43 -3.02
N LEU A 322 -2.38 -5.38 -3.75
CA LEU A 322 -2.67 -6.32 -4.82
C LEU A 322 -1.65 -6.23 -5.96
N MET A 323 -1.24 -5.01 -6.34
CA MET A 323 -0.22 -4.80 -7.37
C MET A 323 1.14 -5.38 -6.96
N MET A 324 1.58 -5.14 -5.72
CA MET A 324 2.84 -5.71 -5.23
C MET A 324 2.77 -7.23 -5.17
N LEU A 325 1.66 -7.78 -4.69
CA LEU A 325 1.47 -9.22 -4.62
C LEU A 325 1.26 -9.85 -6.00
N ASN A 326 0.88 -9.10 -7.04
CA ASN A 326 0.75 -9.61 -8.40
C ASN A 326 1.99 -9.37 -9.27
N ALA A 327 3.01 -8.65 -8.76
CA ALA A 327 4.22 -8.34 -9.51
C ALA A 327 5.00 -9.62 -9.83
N ARG A 328 5.11 -9.93 -11.13
CA ARG A 328 5.96 -11.00 -11.65
C ARG A 328 7.39 -10.50 -11.79
N GLY A 329 8.35 -11.41 -11.59
CA GLY A 329 9.75 -11.12 -11.87
C GLY A 329 9.95 -11.15 -13.36
N GLU A 330 10.96 -10.45 -13.87
CA GLU A 330 11.51 -10.82 -15.16
C GLU A 330 11.89 -12.30 -15.02
N THR A 331 11.16 -13.18 -15.71
CA THR A 331 11.70 -14.48 -16.06
C THR A 331 12.96 -14.14 -16.83
N SER A 332 14.12 -14.26 -16.16
CA SER A 332 15.40 -14.16 -16.82
C SER A 332 15.26 -15.00 -18.09
N PRO A 333 15.45 -14.43 -19.30
CA PRO A 333 15.26 -15.18 -20.53
C PRO A 333 15.99 -16.50 -20.36
N ASP A 334 15.29 -17.61 -20.60
CA ASP A 334 15.83 -18.95 -20.39
C ASP A 334 17.27 -18.94 -20.89
N PRO A 335 18.25 -19.37 -20.08
CA PRO A 335 19.65 -19.35 -20.51
C PRO A 335 19.68 -20.02 -21.87
N VAL A 336 20.03 -19.24 -22.90
CA VAL A 336 20.06 -19.70 -24.29
C VAL A 336 20.73 -21.05 -24.26
N SER A 337 20.03 -22.10 -24.70
CA SER A 337 20.55 -23.47 -24.63
C SER A 337 22.01 -23.44 -25.11
N PRO A 338 22.97 -23.93 -24.30
CA PRO A 338 24.38 -23.88 -24.66
C PRO A 338 24.67 -24.51 -26.04
N GLU A 339 23.79 -25.37 -26.56
CA GLU A 339 23.86 -25.94 -27.91
C GLU A 339 23.86 -24.89 -29.04
N LEU A 340 23.14 -23.78 -28.91
CA LEU A 340 23.13 -22.72 -29.93
C LEU A 340 24.39 -21.84 -29.88
N THR A 341 25.03 -21.75 -28.71
CA THR A 341 26.29 -21.01 -28.55
C THR A 341 27.47 -21.83 -29.10
N GLU A 342 27.43 -23.17 -28.95
CA GLU A 342 28.48 -24.04 -29.50
C GLU A 342 28.42 -24.17 -31.03
N GLN A 343 27.24 -24.15 -31.64
CA GLN A 343 27.11 -24.13 -33.12
C GLN A 343 27.51 -22.79 -33.75
N THR A 344 27.31 -21.67 -33.05
CA THR A 344 27.70 -20.34 -33.58
C THR A 344 29.21 -20.09 -33.48
N ILE A 345 29.89 -20.70 -32.52
CA ILE A 345 31.36 -20.61 -32.36
C ILE A 345 32.10 -21.53 -33.35
N ARG A 346 31.46 -22.58 -33.87
CA ARG A 346 32.01 -23.41 -34.96
C ARG A 346 31.71 -22.84 -36.36
N SER A 347 31.82 -21.52 -36.54
CA SER A 347 32.04 -20.98 -37.88
C SER A 347 33.37 -21.49 -38.43
N PRO A 348 33.44 -21.93 -39.70
CA PRO A 348 34.68 -22.40 -40.30
C PRO A 348 35.74 -21.29 -40.22
N GLN A 349 36.90 -21.62 -39.67
CA GLN A 349 38.07 -20.76 -39.68
C GLN A 349 38.34 -20.30 -41.11
N ILE A 350 38.07 -19.03 -41.40
CA ILE A 350 38.58 -18.39 -42.61
C ILE A 350 40.11 -18.42 -42.47
N PRO A 351 40.85 -19.08 -43.39
CA PRO A 351 42.29 -19.18 -43.31
C PRO A 351 42.90 -17.78 -43.25
N SER A 352 43.71 -17.55 -42.22
CA SER A 352 44.49 -16.33 -42.04
C SER A 352 45.41 -16.14 -43.25
N PRO A 353 45.42 -14.95 -43.88
CA PRO A 353 46.45 -14.62 -44.86
C PRO A 353 47.81 -14.61 -44.14
N SER A 354 48.73 -15.44 -44.64
CA SER A 354 50.10 -15.56 -44.18
C SER A 354 50.79 -14.19 -44.16
N SER A 355 51.16 -13.70 -42.97
CA SER A 355 51.98 -12.50 -42.84
C SER A 355 53.40 -12.77 -43.38
N PRO A 356 53.97 -11.84 -44.18
CA PRO A 356 55.35 -11.94 -44.63
C PRO A 356 56.32 -11.79 -43.45
N ALA A 357 57.34 -12.63 -43.46
CA ALA A 357 58.40 -12.67 -42.45
C ALA A 357 59.15 -11.32 -42.37
N VAL A 358 59.18 -10.73 -41.16
CA VAL A 358 60.01 -9.56 -40.85
C VAL A 358 61.41 -10.04 -40.48
N PRO A 359 62.49 -9.60 -41.18
CA PRO A 359 63.86 -9.98 -40.85
C PRO A 359 64.33 -9.30 -39.56
N GLY A 360 65.07 -10.06 -38.75
CA GLY A 360 65.49 -9.69 -37.41
C GLY A 360 66.40 -8.46 -37.32
N SER A 361 66.25 -7.73 -36.22
CA SER A 361 67.25 -6.76 -35.75
C SER A 361 68.01 -7.34 -34.55
N GLN A 362 69.32 -7.49 -34.76
CA GLN A 362 70.31 -7.82 -33.76
C GLN A 362 70.33 -6.74 -32.66
N ARG A 363 70.14 -7.12 -31.40
CA ARG A 363 70.49 -6.27 -30.25
C ARG A 363 71.93 -6.56 -29.82
N ALA A 364 72.77 -5.56 -30.04
CA ALA A 364 74.11 -5.49 -29.49
C ALA A 364 74.07 -5.38 -27.95
N ARG A 365 74.90 -6.21 -27.30
CA ARG A 365 75.30 -6.06 -25.90
C ARG A 365 76.28 -4.89 -25.78
N MET A 366 76.11 -4.02 -24.79
CA MET A 366 77.24 -3.34 -24.15
C MET A 366 76.98 -3.14 -22.65
N ARG A 367 77.93 -3.71 -21.90
CA ARG A 367 78.43 -3.46 -20.54
C ARG A 367 77.50 -2.95 -19.45
#